data_AF-A0A8X7PGY0-F1
#
_entry.id   AF-A0A8X7PGY0-F1
#
_cell.length_a   1.000
_cell.length_b   1.000
_cell.length_c   1.000
_cell.angle_alpha   90.00
_cell.angle_beta   90.00
_cell.angle_gamma   90.00
#
_symmetry.space_group_name_H-M   'P 1'
#
loop_
_entity.id
_entity.type
_entity.pdbx_description
1 polymer ?
#
loop_
_entity_poly.entity_id
_entity_poly.type
_entity_poly.pdbx_seq_one_letter_code
_entity_poly.pdbx_strand_id
1 'polypeptide(L)'
;MAFLRFEPFSIKSYWQSLIQHPLGQGNKNRLSRLQVLMATTLLRRTKEKSLIGLPPKNVRYMITWKEKPKLYDDVSLCPPELRSLNTLTSIEDVTDKSELLQKLVAILQDGEDLRF
;
A
#
# COMPACT_ATOMS: atom_id res chain seq x y z
N MET A 1 -20.95 14.09 12.09
CA MET A 1 -22.35 14.20 12.57
C MET A 1 -22.63 15.50 13.31
N ALA A 2 -21.65 16.13 13.98
CA ALA A 2 -21.82 17.42 14.65
C ALA A 2 -22.38 18.54 13.75
N PHE A 3 -21.83 18.73 12.55
CA PHE A 3 -22.32 19.74 11.60
C PHE A 3 -23.80 19.55 11.23
N LEU A 4 -24.22 18.29 11.01
CA LEU A 4 -25.60 17.93 10.67
C LEU A 4 -26.53 17.92 11.89
N ARG A 5 -26.02 18.19 13.11
CA ARG A 5 -26.76 18.13 14.38
C ARG A 5 -27.53 16.82 14.56
N PHE A 6 -26.95 15.72 14.08
CA PHE A 6 -27.58 14.41 14.12
C PHE A 6 -27.40 13.75 15.49
N GLU A 7 -28.36 13.92 16.37
CA GLU A 7 -28.35 13.38 17.74
C GLU A 7 -28.50 11.84 17.77
N PRO A 8 -27.85 11.14 18.73
CA PRO A 8 -26.92 11.66 19.74
C PRO A 8 -25.48 11.86 19.22
N PHE A 9 -25.24 11.59 17.93
CA PHE A 9 -23.89 11.52 17.35
C PHE A 9 -23.26 12.89 17.04
N SER A 10 -24.02 13.97 17.16
CA SER A 10 -23.51 15.35 17.20
C SER A 10 -22.70 15.62 18.45
N ILE A 11 -23.01 14.93 19.56
CA ILE A 11 -22.30 15.07 20.82
C ILE A 11 -21.02 14.21 20.80
N LYS A 12 -19.88 14.84 21.10
CA LYS A 12 -18.55 14.21 21.03
C LYS A 12 -18.42 12.97 21.92
N SER A 13 -18.93 13.00 23.15
CA SER A 13 -18.83 11.88 24.09
C SER A 13 -19.56 10.63 23.59
N TYR A 14 -20.78 10.79 23.08
CA TYR A 14 -21.56 9.70 22.50
C TYR A 14 -20.90 9.16 21.23
N TRP A 15 -20.40 10.02 20.35
CA TRP A 15 -19.63 9.59 19.17
C TRP A 15 -18.40 8.75 19.57
N GLN A 16 -17.65 9.22 20.56
CA GLN A 16 -16.46 8.52 21.03
C GLN A 16 -16.80 7.14 21.60
N SER A 17 -17.80 7.06 22.49
CA SER A 17 -18.19 5.83 23.18
C SER A 17 -18.86 4.81 22.27
N LEU A 18 -19.74 5.26 21.35
CA LEU A 18 -20.57 4.37 20.54
C LEU A 18 -19.99 4.03 19.17
N ILE A 19 -19.09 4.88 18.65
CA ILE A 19 -18.51 4.72 17.30
C ILE A 19 -16.98 4.62 17.36
N GLN A 20 -16.27 5.59 17.93
CA GLN A 20 -14.81 5.68 17.80
C GLN A 20 -14.01 4.57 18.53
N HIS A 21 -14.11 4.47 19.87
CA HIS A 21 -13.43 3.40 20.63
C HIS A 21 -13.85 2.00 20.16
N PRO A 22 -15.15 1.76 19.93
CA PRO A 22 -15.67 0.54 19.33
C PRO A 22 -14.91 0.05 18.09
N LEU A 23 -14.59 0.95 17.16
CA LEU A 23 -13.90 0.63 15.91
C LEU A 23 -12.39 0.41 16.12
N GLY A 24 -11.76 1.19 17.00
CA GLY A 24 -10.33 1.07 17.30
C GLY A 24 -9.94 -0.26 17.98
N GLN A 25 -10.89 -0.92 18.64
CA GLN A 25 -10.66 -2.20 19.35
C GLN A 25 -10.79 -3.45 18.45
N GLY A 26 -11.00 -3.31 17.14
CA GLY A 26 -10.99 -4.45 16.21
C GLY A 26 -12.18 -5.41 16.31
N ASN A 27 -13.27 -5.03 16.97
CA ASN A 27 -14.46 -5.88 17.12
C ASN A 27 -15.32 -5.88 15.83
N LYS A 28 -15.47 -7.06 15.23
CA LYS A 28 -16.13 -7.29 13.93
C LYS A 28 -17.60 -6.86 13.88
N ASN A 29 -18.33 -6.95 14.99
CA ASN A 29 -19.77 -6.63 15.04
C ASN A 29 -20.06 -5.12 15.09
N ARG A 30 -19.02 -4.28 15.20
CA ARG A 30 -19.16 -2.84 15.40
C ARG A 30 -19.24 -2.06 14.09
N LEU A 31 -18.55 -2.54 13.05
CA LEU A 31 -18.70 -2.00 11.70
C LEU A 31 -20.13 -2.14 11.19
N SER A 32 -20.81 -3.25 11.51
CA SER A 32 -22.20 -3.50 11.11
C SER A 32 -23.15 -2.42 11.63
N ARG A 33 -22.98 -1.98 12.87
CA ARG A 33 -23.81 -0.90 13.46
C ARG A 33 -23.58 0.43 12.76
N LEU A 34 -22.34 0.75 12.43
CA LEU A 34 -22.02 1.95 11.66
C LEU A 34 -22.59 1.84 10.24
N GLN A 35 -22.48 0.69 9.59
CA GLN A 35 -23.05 0.46 8.25
C GLN A 35 -24.57 0.67 8.25
N VAL A 36 -25.29 0.11 9.23
CA VAL A 36 -26.73 0.33 9.38
C VAL A 36 -27.02 1.82 9.55
N LEU A 37 -26.27 2.52 10.40
CA LEU A 37 -26.44 3.96 10.59
C LEU A 37 -26.17 4.76 9.30
N MET A 38 -25.11 4.44 8.58
CA MET A 38 -24.77 5.13 7.32
C MET A 38 -25.81 4.82 6.24
N ALA A 39 -26.31 3.59 6.16
CA ALA A 39 -27.31 3.18 5.17
C ALA A 39 -28.65 3.89 5.36
N THR A 40 -29.03 4.19 6.60
CA THR A 40 -30.29 4.89 6.88
C THR A 40 -30.17 6.41 6.78
N THR A 41 -29.01 6.97 7.09
CA THR A 41 -28.83 8.43 7.19
C THR A 41 -28.18 9.06 5.96
N LEU A 42 -27.54 8.28 5.10
CA LEU A 42 -26.78 8.78 3.97
C LEU A 42 -27.20 8.10 2.67
N LEU A 43 -27.32 8.89 1.62
CA LEU A 43 -27.40 8.40 0.26
C LEU A 43 -26.04 8.51 -0.42
N ARG A 44 -25.54 7.40 -0.95
CA ARG A 44 -24.26 7.36 -1.68
C ARG A 44 -24.48 6.87 -3.11
N ARG A 45 -24.27 7.76 -4.09
CA ARG A 45 -24.15 7.36 -5.49
C ARG A 45 -22.77 6.73 -5.72
N THR A 46 -22.73 5.58 -6.38
CA THR A 46 -21.48 4.95 -6.82
C THR A 46 -21.22 5.25 -8.29
N LYS A 47 -19.94 5.41 -8.63
CA LYS A 47 -19.48 5.65 -10.01
C LYS A 47 -19.54 4.36 -10.86
N GLU A 48 -19.84 3.22 -10.25
CA GLU A 48 -19.89 1.90 -10.91
C GLU A 48 -21.04 1.78 -11.93
N LYS A 49 -22.18 2.41 -11.66
CA LYS A 49 -23.34 2.47 -12.57
C LYS A 49 -23.35 3.76 -13.40
N SER A 50 -22.19 4.25 -13.81
CA SER A 50 -22.10 5.58 -14.42
C SER A 50 -22.89 5.63 -15.73
N LEU A 51 -23.96 6.43 -15.74
CA LEU A 51 -24.63 6.89 -16.97
C LEU A 51 -23.70 7.74 -17.88
N ILE A 52 -22.48 8.02 -17.43
CA ILE A 52 -21.48 8.87 -18.07
C ILE A 52 -20.17 8.07 -18.10
N GLY A 53 -19.56 7.92 -19.27
CA GLY A 53 -18.30 7.20 -19.44
C GLY A 53 -17.18 7.74 -18.55
N LEU A 54 -16.37 6.84 -17.99
CA LEU A 54 -15.30 7.19 -17.06
C LEU A 54 -13.96 6.99 -17.74
N PRO A 55 -13.03 7.94 -17.60
CA PRO A 55 -11.67 7.70 -18.06
C PRO A 55 -11.03 6.54 -17.25
N PRO A 56 -10.07 5.80 -17.85
CA PRO A 56 -9.33 4.76 -17.16
C PRO A 56 -8.68 5.28 -15.87
N LYS A 57 -8.72 4.47 -14.81
CA LYS A 57 -8.03 4.79 -13.56
C LYS A 57 -6.51 4.70 -13.80
N ASN A 58 -5.80 5.81 -13.64
CA ASN A 58 -4.35 5.84 -13.66
C ASN A 58 -3.81 6.04 -12.24
N VAL A 59 -3.01 5.06 -11.77
CA VAL A 59 -2.21 5.24 -10.55
C VAL A 59 -0.83 5.70 -10.99
N ARG A 60 -0.43 6.90 -10.57
CA ARG A 60 0.91 7.44 -10.83
C ARG A 60 1.76 7.27 -9.58
N TYR A 61 2.80 6.46 -9.66
CA TYR A 61 3.82 6.38 -8.63
C TYR A 61 4.79 7.53 -8.84
N MET A 62 4.81 8.47 -7.90
CA MET A 62 5.84 9.51 -7.85
C MET A 62 6.98 8.97 -6.99
N ILE A 63 8.02 8.47 -7.63
CA ILE A 63 9.29 8.19 -6.94
C ILE A 63 9.90 9.52 -6.54
N THR A 64 9.77 9.86 -5.25
CA THR A 64 10.54 10.96 -4.66
C THR A 64 11.97 10.47 -4.50
N TRP A 65 12.92 11.09 -5.19
CA TRP A 65 14.33 10.96 -4.86
C TRP A 65 14.54 11.57 -3.47
N LYS A 66 14.29 10.80 -2.41
CA LYS A 66 14.87 11.14 -1.13
C LYS A 66 16.37 10.97 -1.34
N GLU A 67 17.08 12.09 -1.27
CA GLU A 67 18.47 12.09 -0.83
C GLU A 67 18.60 11.01 0.24
N LYS A 68 19.48 10.03 -0.01
CA LYS A 68 19.62 8.85 0.84
C LYS A 68 19.75 9.31 2.30
N PRO A 69 18.85 8.93 3.22
CA PRO A 69 19.15 9.14 4.63
C PRO A 69 20.44 8.36 4.91
N LYS A 70 21.49 9.07 5.36
CA LYS A 70 22.69 8.48 5.95
C LYS A 70 22.27 7.74 7.21
N LEU A 71 21.78 6.52 7.07
CA LEU A 71 21.45 5.67 8.20
C LEU A 71 21.53 4.22 7.73
N TYR A 72 22.76 3.71 7.58
CA TYR A 72 23.14 2.31 7.75
C TYR A 72 24.63 2.15 7.46
N ASP A 73 25.48 2.57 8.41
CA ASP A 73 26.89 2.15 8.43
C ASP A 73 27.10 0.89 9.28
N ASP A 74 26.04 0.38 9.93
CA ASP A 74 26.13 -0.82 10.74
C ASP A 74 25.72 -2.07 9.93
N VAL A 75 26.73 -2.82 9.52
CA VAL A 75 26.70 -4.06 8.71
C VAL A 75 25.92 -5.20 9.40
N SER A 76 25.51 -5.02 10.65
CA SER A 76 24.83 -6.04 11.46
C SER A 76 23.37 -6.32 11.10
N LEU A 77 22.70 -5.41 10.39
CA LEU A 77 21.25 -5.52 10.08
C LEU A 77 20.94 -5.94 8.63
N CYS A 78 21.97 -6.27 7.85
CA CYS A 78 21.77 -6.84 6.51
C CYS A 78 21.25 -8.28 6.63
N PRO A 79 20.11 -8.61 5.98
CA PRO A 79 19.60 -9.98 5.93
C PRO A 79 20.69 -10.94 5.43
N PRO A 80 20.83 -12.15 6.00
CA PRO A 80 21.86 -13.11 5.59
C PRO A 80 21.85 -13.38 4.08
N GLU A 81 20.69 -13.26 3.42
CA GLU A 81 20.53 -13.50 1.99
C GLU A 81 21.27 -12.48 1.11
N LEU A 82 21.54 -11.26 1.61
CA LEU A 82 22.17 -10.18 0.85
C LEU A 82 23.68 -10.03 1.12
N ARG A 83 24.23 -10.75 2.10
CA ARG A 83 25.67 -10.71 2.39
C ARG A 83 26.51 -11.21 1.21
N SER A 84 25.98 -12.13 0.42
CA SER A 84 26.62 -12.69 -0.77
C SER A 84 26.79 -11.68 -1.92
N LEU A 85 26.04 -10.56 -1.90
CA LEU A 85 26.16 -9.49 -2.88
C LEU A 85 27.17 -8.40 -2.44
N ASN A 86 27.58 -8.38 -1.18
CA ASN A 86 28.51 -7.39 -0.66
C ASN A 86 29.96 -7.63 -1.11
N THR A 87 30.26 -8.81 -1.65
CA THR A 87 31.54 -9.12 -2.31
C THR A 87 31.58 -8.71 -3.78
N LEU A 88 30.45 -8.29 -4.37
CA LEU A 88 30.36 -7.71 -5.71
C LEU A 88 30.72 -6.21 -5.70
N THR A 89 31.63 -5.76 -4.83
CA THR A 89 32.09 -4.35 -4.81
C THR A 89 32.93 -3.97 -6.03
N SER A 90 33.23 -4.92 -6.92
CA SER A 90 33.67 -4.64 -8.28
C SER A 90 32.49 -4.78 -9.25
N ILE A 91 31.56 -3.83 -9.21
CA ILE A 91 30.60 -3.63 -10.30
C ILE A 91 31.38 -2.98 -11.43
N GLU A 92 32.00 -3.79 -12.28
CA GLU A 92 32.56 -3.34 -13.55
C GLU A 92 31.40 -3.20 -14.54
N ASP A 93 31.43 -2.15 -15.36
CA ASP A 93 30.44 -1.96 -16.42
C ASP A 93 30.57 -3.11 -17.45
N VAL A 94 29.58 -3.98 -17.47
CA VAL A 94 29.54 -5.18 -18.32
C VAL A 94 28.83 -4.88 -19.65
N THR A 95 28.55 -3.61 -19.95
CA THR A 95 27.88 -3.19 -21.20
C THR A 95 28.59 -3.74 -22.44
N ASP A 96 29.93 -3.87 -22.39
CA ASP A 96 30.72 -4.44 -23.49
C ASP A 96 30.77 -5.98 -23.51
N LYS A 97 30.34 -6.68 -22.45
CA LYS A 97 30.34 -8.16 -22.38
C LYS A 97 28.93 -8.69 -22.64
N SER A 98 28.48 -8.50 -23.88
CA SER A 98 27.12 -8.81 -24.37
C SER A 98 26.68 -10.26 -24.12
N GLU A 99 27.61 -11.21 -24.04
CA GLU A 99 27.34 -12.62 -23.78
C GLU A 99 26.76 -12.88 -22.38
N LEU A 100 27.21 -12.13 -21.37
CA LEU A 100 26.70 -12.24 -20.00
C LEU A 100 25.29 -11.66 -19.88
N LEU A 101 25.03 -10.56 -20.58
CA LEU A 101 23.69 -9.96 -20.70
C LEU A 101 22.72 -10.93 -21.39
N GLN A 102 23.14 -11.56 -22.48
CA GLN A 102 22.33 -12.56 -23.19
C GLN A 102 22.04 -13.78 -22.31
N LYS A 103 23.01 -14.26 -21.54
CA LYS A 103 22.83 -15.38 -20.61
C LYS A 103 21.87 -15.04 -19.47
N LEU A 104 21.94 -13.82 -18.93
CA LEU A 104 21.00 -13.35 -17.91
C LEU A 104 19.58 -13.20 -18.47
N VAL A 105 19.44 -12.66 -19.69
CA VAL A 105 18.15 -12.58 -20.39
C VAL A 105 17.57 -13.97 -20.64
N ALA A 106 18.39 -14.94 -21.05
CA ALA A 106 17.96 -16.32 -21.23
C ALA A 106 17.48 -16.97 -19.93
N ILE A 107 18.22 -16.79 -18.81
CA ILE A 107 17.82 -17.31 -17.49
C ILE A 107 16.49 -16.68 -17.01
N LEU A 108 16.28 -15.38 -17.27
CA LEU A 108 15.02 -14.71 -16.93
C LEU A 108 13.85 -15.13 -17.82
N GLN A 109 14.13 -15.50 -19.07
CA GLN A 109 13.14 -16.02 -20.01
C GLN A 109 12.77 -17.48 -19.72
N ASP A 110 13.69 -18.27 -19.19
CA ASP A 110 13.47 -19.66 -18.78
C ASP A 110 12.79 -19.77 -17.39
N GLY A 111 12.78 -18.67 -16.63
CA GLY A 111 12.34 -18.58 -15.23
C GLY A 111 10.84 -18.41 -14.98
N GLU A 112 9.94 -18.86 -15.88
CA GLU A 112 8.49 -18.89 -15.61
C GLU A 112 8.07 -19.88 -14.51
N ASP A 113 9.01 -20.65 -13.93
CA ASP A 113 8.73 -21.64 -12.87
C ASP A 113 9.19 -21.24 -11.46
N LEU A 114 9.41 -19.94 -11.21
CA LEU A 114 9.57 -19.45 -9.84
C LEU A 114 8.20 -19.14 -9.22
N ARG A 115 7.41 -20.20 -9.01
CA ARG A 115 6.28 -20.18 -8.07
C ARG A 115 6.82 -20.42 -6.65
N PHE A 116 6.86 -19.36 -5.85
CA PHE A 116 6.80 -19.44 -4.40
C PHE A 116 5.59 -18.64 -3.91
#